data_AF-A0A520B721-F1
#
_entry.id   AF-A0A520B721-F1
#
_cell.length_a   1.000
_cell.length_b   1.000
_cell.length_c   1.000
_cell.angle_alpha   90.00
_cell.angle_beta   90.00
_cell.angle_gamma   90.00
#
_symmetry.space_group_name_H-M   'P 1'
#
loop_
_entity.id
_entity.type
_entity.pdbx_description
1 polymer ?
#
loop_
_entity_poly.entity_id
_entity_poly.type
_entity_poly.pdbx_seq_one_letter_code
_entity_poly.pdbx_strand_id
1 'polypeptide(L)'
;MSGRRRAVRPQRTRFFIGCEGESEQGYVALLQRMADAGGLHVHLDAIVLQPGGGDPCAIVEQALKRMKAREKQAGDPYAFRFVLLDADKRGQQPQRDARAVTLAADILHLIWQDPCYEAVLLRHLQGCAQLRPPLTPDALVQLRQRWPEYGKPMPAARLATRVDTDALQRVRLVEPDLATLLDAVGL
;
A
#
# COMPACT_ATOMS: atom_id res chain seq x y z
N MET A 1 31.14 -9.05 -39.06
CA MET A 1 30.02 -9.54 -38.23
C MET A 1 29.93 -8.64 -37.00
N SER A 2 29.08 -7.61 -37.03
CA SER A 2 28.97 -6.64 -35.93
C SER A 2 27.97 -7.16 -34.90
N GLY A 3 28.46 -7.64 -33.77
CA GLY A 3 27.63 -8.08 -32.66
C GLY A 3 26.92 -6.89 -32.03
N ARG A 4 25.60 -6.81 -32.19
CA ARG A 4 24.74 -5.87 -31.46
C ARG A 4 24.92 -6.13 -29.96
N ARG A 5 25.66 -5.26 -29.27
CA ARG A 5 25.68 -5.21 -27.79
C ARG A 5 24.24 -5.04 -27.32
N ARG A 6 23.70 -6.07 -26.66
CA ARG A 6 22.38 -6.04 -26.02
C ARG A 6 22.46 -4.93 -24.96
N ALA A 7 21.68 -3.86 -25.15
CA ALA A 7 21.63 -2.77 -24.19
C ALA A 7 21.25 -3.36 -22.81
N VAL A 8 22.09 -3.16 -21.82
CA VAL A 8 21.81 -3.53 -20.43
C VAL A 8 20.64 -2.65 -19.99
N ARG A 9 19.43 -3.22 -19.95
CA ARG A 9 18.24 -2.51 -19.48
C ARG A 9 18.38 -2.39 -17.96
N PRO A 10 18.34 -1.18 -17.38
CA PRO A 10 18.41 -1.04 -15.93
C PRO A 10 17.29 -1.85 -15.28
N GLN A 11 17.65 -2.67 -14.30
CA GLN A 11 16.66 -3.45 -13.54
C GLN A 11 15.87 -2.48 -12.65
N ARG A 12 14.54 -2.61 -12.66
CA ARG A 12 13.67 -1.78 -11.82
C ARG A 12 13.92 -2.11 -10.35
N THR A 13 13.97 -1.08 -9.50
CA THR A 13 14.00 -1.26 -8.05
C THR A 13 12.71 -1.93 -7.59
N ARG A 14 12.81 -3.06 -6.89
CA ARG A 14 11.66 -3.89 -6.52
C ARG A 14 11.17 -3.58 -5.11
N PHE A 15 9.86 -3.42 -4.97
CA PHE A 15 9.15 -3.19 -3.71
C PHE A 15 8.23 -4.37 -3.46
N PHE A 16 8.31 -4.96 -2.27
CA PHE A 16 7.27 -5.86 -1.78
C PHE A 16 6.21 -5.02 -1.09
N ILE A 17 4.94 -5.14 -1.51
CA ILE A 17 3.82 -4.48 -0.86
C ILE A 17 2.76 -5.52 -0.46
N GLY A 18 2.74 -5.86 0.82
CA GLY A 18 1.69 -6.69 1.40
C GLY A 18 0.38 -5.90 1.52
N CYS A 19 -0.68 -6.40 0.90
CA CYS A 19 -2.01 -5.81 0.91
C CYS A 19 -2.95 -6.70 1.73
N GLU A 20 -3.76 -6.14 2.62
CA GLU A 20 -4.77 -6.91 3.33
C GLU A 20 -5.80 -7.47 2.34
N GLY A 21 -6.34 -6.63 1.45
CA GLY A 21 -7.31 -7.03 0.43
C GLY A 21 -7.04 -6.49 -0.97
N GLU A 22 -8.03 -6.68 -1.84
CA GLU A 22 -7.97 -6.25 -3.26
C GLU A 22 -8.07 -4.73 -3.43
N SER A 23 -8.56 -4.00 -2.42
CA SER A 23 -8.73 -2.55 -2.49
C SER A 23 -7.38 -1.83 -2.41
N GLU A 24 -6.55 -2.27 -1.47
CA GLU A 24 -5.17 -1.83 -1.31
C GLU A 24 -4.34 -2.27 -2.52
N GLN A 25 -4.56 -3.48 -3.05
CA GLN A 25 -3.91 -3.91 -4.28
C GLN A 25 -4.25 -2.99 -5.46
N GLY A 26 -5.51 -2.58 -5.59
CA GLY A 26 -5.94 -1.60 -6.59
C GLY A 26 -5.25 -0.24 -6.44
N TYR A 27 -5.05 0.20 -5.19
CA TYR A 27 -4.32 1.43 -4.87
C TYR A 27 -2.83 1.32 -5.22
N VAL A 28 -2.16 0.23 -4.89
CA VAL A 28 -0.75 0.02 -5.27
C VAL A 28 -0.59 -0.05 -6.79
N ALA A 29 -1.55 -0.65 -7.49
CA ALA A 29 -1.57 -0.63 -8.95
C ALA A 29 -1.76 0.79 -9.53
N LEU A 30 -2.46 1.69 -8.85
CA LEU A 30 -2.50 3.11 -9.19
C LEU A 30 -1.11 3.74 -8.99
N LEU A 31 -0.46 3.53 -7.85
CA LEU A 31 0.87 4.07 -7.58
C LEU A 31 1.89 3.59 -8.62
N GLN A 32 1.84 2.33 -9.02
CA GLN A 32 2.69 1.80 -10.10
C GLN A 32 2.47 2.56 -11.41
N ARG A 33 1.21 2.85 -11.78
CA ARG A 33 0.90 3.63 -12.99
C ARG A 33 1.42 5.06 -12.91
N MET A 34 1.29 5.70 -11.76
CA MET A 34 1.81 7.05 -11.55
C MET A 34 3.35 7.06 -11.63
N ALA A 35 4.00 6.05 -11.05
CA ALA A 35 5.45 5.88 -11.14
C ALA A 35 5.92 5.62 -12.58
N ASP A 36 5.23 4.75 -13.33
CA ASP A 36 5.53 4.51 -14.74
C ASP A 36 5.32 5.78 -15.59
N ALA A 37 4.25 6.55 -15.34
CA ALA A 37 3.98 7.82 -16.02
C ALA A 37 5.03 8.90 -15.71
N GLY A 38 5.56 8.90 -14.48
CA GLY A 38 6.69 9.76 -14.07
C GLY A 38 8.05 9.26 -14.55
N GLY A 39 8.13 8.14 -15.27
CA GLY A 39 9.39 7.55 -15.74
C GLY A 39 10.25 6.92 -14.64
N LEU A 40 9.67 6.64 -13.46
CA LEU A 40 10.38 6.04 -12.35
C LEU A 40 10.68 4.56 -12.63
N HIS A 41 11.92 4.15 -12.41
CA HIS A 41 12.37 2.77 -12.65
C HIS A 41 12.09 1.85 -11.45
N VAL A 42 10.82 1.72 -11.07
CA VAL A 42 10.38 0.93 -9.91
C VAL A 42 9.37 -0.15 -10.31
N HIS A 43 9.30 -1.21 -9.50
CA HIS A 43 8.30 -2.26 -9.61
C HIS A 43 7.67 -2.55 -8.24
N LEU A 44 6.39 -2.21 -8.11
CA LEU A 44 5.58 -2.46 -6.92
C LEU A 44 4.90 -3.82 -7.06
N ASP A 45 5.41 -4.81 -6.35
CA ASP A 45 4.85 -6.16 -6.30
C ASP A 45 3.79 -6.23 -5.19
N ALA A 46 2.54 -5.95 -5.58
CA ALA A 46 1.37 -5.92 -4.70
C ALA A 46 0.79 -7.32 -4.48
N ILE A 47 0.82 -7.81 -3.24
CA ILE A 47 0.39 -9.16 -2.88
C ILE A 47 -0.73 -9.12 -1.86
N VAL A 48 -1.91 -9.64 -2.22
CA VAL A 48 -3.00 -9.85 -1.26
C VAL A 48 -2.63 -10.98 -0.30
N LEU A 49 -2.61 -10.67 0.99
CA LEU A 49 -2.15 -11.57 2.04
C LEU A 49 -3.29 -12.42 2.61
N GLN A 50 -4.46 -11.81 2.84
CA GLN A 50 -5.60 -12.46 3.46
C GLN A 50 -6.94 -11.80 3.03
N PRO A 51 -7.66 -12.37 2.05
CA PRO A 51 -8.97 -11.88 1.66
C PRO A 51 -9.94 -11.89 2.85
N GLY A 52 -10.64 -10.77 3.10
CA GLY A 52 -11.64 -10.65 4.18
C GLY A 52 -11.10 -10.15 5.52
N GLY A 53 -9.83 -9.77 5.55
CA GLY A 53 -9.16 -9.19 6.71
C GLY A 53 -8.80 -10.20 7.79
N GLY A 54 -8.18 -9.74 8.86
CA GLY A 54 -7.60 -10.67 9.83
C GLY A 54 -7.06 -10.02 11.08
N ASP A 55 -6.40 -10.84 11.88
CA ASP A 55 -5.55 -10.38 12.97
C ASP A 55 -4.25 -9.79 12.37
N PRO A 56 -3.80 -8.58 12.75
CA PRO A 56 -2.62 -7.95 12.16
C PRO A 56 -1.34 -8.79 12.27
N CYS A 57 -1.15 -9.52 13.36
CA CYS A 57 0.02 -10.39 13.53
C CYS A 57 0.02 -11.54 12.50
N ALA A 58 -1.13 -12.16 12.25
CA ALA A 58 -1.25 -13.20 11.23
C ALA A 58 -0.98 -12.65 9.82
N ILE A 59 -1.41 -11.43 9.53
CA ILE A 59 -1.14 -10.75 8.26
C ILE A 59 0.37 -10.52 8.09
N VAL A 60 1.07 -10.04 9.13
CA VAL A 60 2.53 -9.86 9.10
C VAL A 60 3.28 -11.18 8.91
N GLU A 61 2.89 -12.25 9.60
CA GLU A 61 3.48 -13.59 9.41
C GLU A 61 3.32 -14.09 7.97
N GLN A 62 2.14 -13.89 7.40
CA GLN A 62 1.85 -14.23 6.01
C GLN A 62 2.66 -13.36 5.04
N ALA A 63 2.82 -12.07 5.33
CA ALA A 63 3.64 -11.15 4.55
C ALA A 63 5.08 -11.65 4.43
N LEU A 64 5.70 -11.98 5.58
CA LEU A 64 7.07 -12.52 5.64
C LEU A 64 7.20 -13.82 4.83
N LYS A 65 6.23 -14.72 4.96
CA LYS A 65 6.22 -15.99 4.22
C LYS A 65 6.13 -15.76 2.70
N ARG A 66 5.22 -14.89 2.25
CA ARG A 66 5.00 -14.60 0.83
C ARG A 66 6.19 -13.85 0.23
N MET A 67 6.74 -12.87 0.96
CA MET A 67 7.93 -12.13 0.55
C MET A 67 9.10 -13.07 0.29
N LYS A 68 9.47 -13.92 1.27
CA LYS A 68 10.57 -14.88 1.14
C LYS A 68 10.38 -15.83 -0.04
N ALA A 69 9.16 -16.31 -0.26
CA ALA A 69 8.84 -17.18 -1.39
C ALA A 69 9.05 -16.46 -2.74
N ARG A 70 8.67 -15.19 -2.84
CA ARG A 70 8.84 -14.37 -4.04
C ARG A 70 10.28 -13.99 -4.30
N GLU A 71 11.05 -13.63 -3.26
CA GLU A 71 12.49 -13.38 -3.39
C GLU A 71 13.20 -14.63 -3.92
N LYS A 72 12.87 -15.81 -3.37
CA LYS A 72 13.40 -17.08 -3.86
C LYS A 72 13.02 -17.36 -5.32
N GLN A 73 11.78 -17.09 -5.70
CA GLN A 73 11.31 -17.32 -7.08
C GLN A 73 11.97 -16.36 -8.08
N ALA A 74 12.15 -15.09 -7.70
CA ALA A 74 12.74 -14.07 -8.55
C ALA A 74 14.28 -14.13 -8.60
N GLY A 75 14.92 -14.73 -7.59
CA GLY A 75 16.37 -14.82 -7.47
C GLY A 75 17.06 -13.53 -7.01
N ASP A 76 16.28 -12.55 -6.53
CA ASP A 76 16.76 -11.22 -6.12
C ASP A 76 15.89 -10.69 -4.97
N PRO A 77 16.48 -10.15 -3.88
CA PRO A 77 15.73 -9.55 -2.79
C PRO A 77 14.95 -8.30 -3.21
N TYR A 78 13.94 -7.93 -2.42
CA TYR A 78 13.32 -6.62 -2.54
C TYR A 78 14.23 -5.53 -1.95
N ALA A 79 14.25 -4.36 -2.56
CA ALA A 79 14.95 -3.20 -2.01
C ALA A 79 14.16 -2.60 -0.84
N PHE A 80 12.84 -2.56 -0.96
CA PHE A 80 11.93 -2.05 0.05
C PHE A 80 10.77 -3.01 0.29
N ARG A 81 10.26 -3.02 1.53
CA ARG A 81 9.25 -3.98 1.98
C ARG A 81 8.24 -3.27 2.87
N PHE A 82 7.00 -3.19 2.42
CA PHE A 82 5.90 -2.54 3.13
C PHE A 82 4.72 -3.49 3.31
N VAL A 83 3.94 -3.27 4.37
CA VAL A 83 2.65 -3.97 4.58
C VAL A 83 1.60 -2.94 4.97
N LEU A 84 0.49 -2.90 4.23
CA LEU A 84 -0.69 -2.09 4.50
C LEU A 84 -1.61 -2.89 5.45
N LEU A 85 -1.96 -2.30 6.59
CA LEU A 85 -2.77 -2.92 7.64
C LEU A 85 -3.88 -1.98 8.09
N ASP A 86 -5.12 -2.46 8.13
CA ASP A 86 -6.19 -1.74 8.81
C ASP A 86 -5.92 -1.71 10.34
N ALA A 87 -6.21 -0.58 10.98
CA ALA A 87 -6.00 -0.38 12.41
C ALA A 87 -7.23 -0.70 13.27
N ASP A 88 -8.36 -1.07 12.66
CA ASP A 88 -9.63 -1.33 13.34
C ASP A 88 -9.58 -2.43 14.42
N LYS A 89 -8.66 -3.39 14.27
CA LYS A 89 -8.40 -4.48 15.24
C LYS A 89 -7.17 -4.25 16.11
N ARG A 90 -6.40 -3.19 15.86
CA ARG A 90 -5.23 -2.86 16.67
C ARG A 90 -5.65 -2.53 18.11
N GLY A 91 -4.91 -3.04 19.08
CA GLY A 91 -5.19 -2.87 20.50
C GLY A 91 -6.16 -3.91 21.07
N GLN A 92 -6.89 -4.67 20.25
CA GLN A 92 -7.78 -5.72 20.74
C GLN A 92 -7.01 -6.89 21.36
N GLN A 93 -5.80 -7.17 20.84
CA GLN A 93 -4.90 -8.21 21.37
C GLN A 93 -3.47 -7.66 21.49
N PRO A 94 -3.16 -6.88 22.54
CA PRO A 94 -1.89 -6.14 22.65
C PRO A 94 -0.62 -7.02 22.53
N GLN A 95 -0.67 -8.26 23.04
CA GLN A 95 0.44 -9.20 22.91
C GLN A 95 0.69 -9.61 21.45
N ARG A 96 -0.36 -9.74 20.64
CA ARG A 96 -0.25 -10.04 19.21
C ARG A 96 0.23 -8.83 18.44
N ASP A 97 -0.24 -7.63 18.78
CA ASP A 97 0.25 -6.40 18.16
C ASP A 97 1.74 -6.20 18.42
N ALA A 98 2.19 -6.40 19.66
CA ALA A 98 3.62 -6.35 20.01
C ALA A 98 4.43 -7.41 19.24
N ARG A 99 3.89 -8.63 19.10
CA ARG A 99 4.53 -9.67 18.28
C ARG A 99 4.62 -9.27 16.81
N ALA A 100 3.58 -8.65 16.24
CA ALA A 100 3.58 -8.18 14.86
C ALA A 100 4.71 -7.16 14.62
N VAL A 101 4.86 -6.20 15.54
CA VAL A 101 5.96 -5.22 15.51
C VAL A 101 7.32 -5.90 15.60
N THR A 102 7.49 -6.85 16.53
CA THR A 102 8.76 -7.60 16.68
C THR A 102 9.09 -8.43 15.44
N LEU A 103 8.10 -9.08 14.81
CA LEU A 103 8.29 -9.84 13.58
C LEU A 103 8.65 -8.97 12.38
N ALA A 104 8.13 -7.74 12.34
CA ALA A 104 8.38 -6.78 11.28
C ALA A 104 9.70 -6.02 11.45
N ALA A 105 10.22 -5.91 12.68
CA ALA A 105 11.42 -5.16 13.00
C ALA A 105 12.56 -5.45 12.01
N ASP A 106 13.16 -4.39 11.47
CA ASP A 106 14.25 -4.39 10.48
C ASP A 106 13.97 -5.10 9.14
N ILE A 107 12.78 -5.65 8.94
CA ILE A 107 12.43 -6.45 7.75
C ILE A 107 11.30 -5.78 6.97
N LEU A 108 10.22 -5.39 7.64
CA LEU A 108 9.01 -4.83 7.03
C LEU A 108 8.70 -3.46 7.64
N HIS A 109 8.35 -2.50 6.80
CA HIS A 109 7.73 -1.27 7.26
C HIS A 109 6.21 -1.44 7.30
N LEU A 110 5.61 -1.37 8.49
CA LEU A 110 4.17 -1.50 8.68
C LEU A 110 3.51 -0.14 8.49
N ILE A 111 2.54 -0.06 7.58
CA ILE A 111 1.73 1.14 7.33
C ILE A 111 0.35 0.89 7.92
N TRP A 112 0.11 1.49 9.09
CA TRP A 112 -1.19 1.41 9.75
C TRP A 112 -2.17 2.40 9.15
N GLN A 113 -3.30 1.90 8.70
CA GLN A 113 -4.36 2.66 8.07
C GLN A 113 -5.45 2.89 9.12
N ASP A 114 -5.53 4.11 9.65
CA ASP A 114 -6.44 4.44 10.74
C ASP A 114 -7.81 4.94 10.23
N PRO A 115 -8.95 4.35 10.61
CA PRO A 115 -9.10 2.97 11.10
C PRO A 115 -8.97 1.92 9.99
N CYS A 116 -9.09 2.31 8.72
CA CYS A 116 -8.97 1.41 7.57
C CYS A 116 -8.51 2.10 6.28
N TYR A 117 -8.31 1.34 5.20
CA TYR A 117 -8.00 1.84 3.86
C TYR A 117 -8.97 2.93 3.37
N GLU A 118 -10.29 2.76 3.53
CA GLU A 118 -11.24 3.78 3.08
C GLU A 118 -11.06 5.13 3.79
N ALA A 119 -10.62 5.13 5.04
CA ALA A 119 -10.33 6.37 5.77
C ALA A 119 -9.07 7.05 5.22
N VAL A 120 -8.04 6.28 4.87
CA VAL A 120 -6.84 6.79 4.19
C VAL A 120 -7.20 7.32 2.79
N LEU A 121 -8.05 6.62 2.04
CA LEU A 121 -8.50 7.05 0.72
C LEU A 121 -9.33 8.35 0.81
N LEU A 122 -10.16 8.51 1.84
CA LEU A 122 -10.90 9.75 2.08
C LEU A 122 -9.97 10.97 2.21
N ARG A 123 -8.80 10.81 2.82
CA ARG A 123 -7.83 11.90 3.06
C ARG A 123 -7.13 12.39 1.78
N HIS A 124 -7.22 11.62 0.69
CA HIS A 124 -6.76 12.05 -0.64
C HIS A 124 -7.69 13.10 -1.26
N LEU A 125 -8.98 13.11 -0.88
CA LEU A 125 -9.97 14.00 -1.45
C LEU A 125 -9.79 15.44 -0.98
N GLN A 126 -10.08 16.39 -1.85
CA GLN A 126 -10.01 17.82 -1.52
C GLN A 126 -10.91 18.14 -0.33
N GLY A 127 -10.39 18.92 0.63
CA GLY A 127 -11.11 19.28 1.85
C GLY A 127 -11.30 18.15 2.87
N CYS A 128 -10.70 16.96 2.62
CA CYS A 128 -10.94 15.77 3.45
C CYS A 128 -9.69 15.26 4.18
N ALA A 129 -8.51 15.87 3.96
CA ALA A 129 -7.24 15.43 4.54
C ALA A 129 -7.25 15.28 6.07
N GLN A 130 -8.04 16.09 6.76
CA GLN A 130 -8.16 16.07 8.23
C GLN A 130 -9.32 15.20 8.74
N LEU A 131 -10.12 14.58 7.86
CA LEU A 131 -11.20 13.71 8.31
C LEU A 131 -10.60 12.43 8.93
N ARG A 132 -11.04 12.14 10.16
CA ARG A 132 -10.66 10.99 10.96
C ARG A 132 -11.93 10.27 11.44
N PRO A 133 -12.64 9.55 10.56
CA PRO A 133 -13.78 8.73 10.97
C PRO A 133 -13.30 7.71 12.03
N PRO A 134 -14.01 7.56 13.16
CA PRO A 134 -13.52 6.72 14.26
C PRO A 134 -13.62 5.22 13.98
N LEU A 135 -14.52 4.81 13.07
CA LEU A 135 -14.79 3.40 12.76
C LEU A 135 -14.77 3.15 11.25
N THR A 136 -14.41 1.92 10.85
CA THR A 136 -14.40 1.45 9.46
C THR A 136 -15.72 1.71 8.71
N PRO A 137 -16.92 1.43 9.27
CA PRO A 137 -18.17 1.73 8.58
C PRO A 137 -18.38 3.22 8.32
N ASP A 138 -17.98 4.09 9.25
CA ASP A 138 -18.12 5.53 9.13
C ASP A 138 -17.23 6.07 8.00
N ALA A 139 -16.03 5.53 7.87
CA ALA A 139 -15.11 5.87 6.80
C ALA A 139 -15.70 5.58 5.42
N LEU A 140 -16.30 4.39 5.25
CA LEU A 140 -16.95 4.01 4.00
C LEU A 140 -18.16 4.90 3.69
N VAL A 141 -19.00 5.22 4.68
CA VAL A 141 -20.15 6.12 4.51
C VAL A 141 -19.69 7.51 4.08
N GLN A 142 -18.71 8.10 4.78
CA GLN A 142 -18.21 9.44 4.46
C GLN A 142 -17.52 9.50 3.10
N LEU A 143 -16.78 8.44 2.74
CA LEU A 143 -16.16 8.31 1.43
C LEU A 143 -17.23 8.28 0.33
N ARG A 144 -18.26 7.44 0.45
CA ARG A 144 -19.36 7.36 -0.53
C ARG A 144 -20.18 8.63 -0.63
N GLN A 145 -20.33 9.41 0.44
CA GLN A 145 -20.99 10.71 0.37
C GLN A 145 -20.24 11.71 -0.52
N ARG A 146 -18.91 11.65 -0.52
CA ARG A 146 -18.02 12.58 -1.27
C ARG A 146 -17.61 12.04 -2.62
N TRP A 147 -17.64 10.73 -2.76
CA TRP A 147 -17.36 9.99 -3.97
C TRP A 147 -18.43 8.90 -4.17
N PRO A 148 -19.63 9.29 -4.64
CA PRO A 148 -20.77 8.38 -4.81
C PRO A 148 -20.47 7.17 -5.70
N GLU A 149 -19.57 7.31 -6.65
CA GLU A 149 -19.16 6.24 -7.56
C GLU A 149 -18.17 5.24 -6.94
N TYR A 150 -17.80 5.41 -5.66
CA TYR A 150 -16.88 4.50 -4.97
C TYR A 150 -17.49 3.12 -4.68
N GLY A 151 -16.89 2.08 -5.25
CA GLY A 151 -17.22 0.67 -5.03
C GLY A 151 -15.98 -0.14 -4.64
N LYS A 152 -16.14 -1.10 -3.72
CA LYS A 152 -15.06 -1.95 -3.20
C LYS A 152 -15.07 -3.33 -3.92
N PRO A 153 -13.93 -3.83 -4.42
CA PRO A 153 -12.68 -3.11 -4.67
C PRO A 153 -12.81 -2.13 -5.85
N MET A 154 -11.97 -1.09 -5.88
CA MET A 154 -11.93 -0.14 -7.01
C MET A 154 -10.67 -0.35 -7.87
N PRO A 155 -10.80 -0.53 -9.19
CA PRO A 155 -9.64 -0.64 -10.08
C PRO A 155 -8.81 0.65 -10.12
N ALA A 156 -7.50 0.53 -10.30
CA ALA A 156 -6.55 1.65 -10.41
C ALA A 156 -7.01 2.75 -11.40
N ALA A 157 -7.61 2.37 -12.53
CA ALA A 157 -8.09 3.34 -13.53
C ALA A 157 -9.23 4.24 -13.00
N ARG A 158 -10.09 3.68 -12.13
CA ARG A 158 -11.19 4.41 -11.50
C ARG A 158 -10.66 5.23 -10.32
N LEU A 159 -9.71 4.69 -9.56
CA LEU A 159 -9.03 5.44 -8.49
C LEU A 159 -8.36 6.71 -9.05
N ALA A 160 -7.69 6.60 -10.20
CA ALA A 160 -7.01 7.72 -10.87
C ALA A 160 -7.92 8.91 -11.22
N THR A 161 -9.25 8.74 -11.21
CA THR A 161 -10.18 9.84 -11.49
C THR A 161 -10.28 10.87 -10.36
N ARG A 162 -9.84 10.50 -9.14
CA ARG A 162 -9.84 11.37 -7.95
C ARG A 162 -8.51 11.35 -7.18
N VAL A 163 -7.68 10.35 -7.42
CA VAL A 163 -6.37 10.19 -6.78
C VAL A 163 -5.29 10.48 -7.82
N ASP A 164 -4.91 11.75 -7.91
CA ASP A 164 -3.85 12.29 -8.76
C ASP A 164 -2.62 12.70 -7.93
N THR A 165 -1.64 13.35 -8.56
CA THR A 165 -0.43 13.80 -7.87
C THR A 165 -0.73 14.76 -6.73
N ASP A 166 -1.67 15.70 -6.91
CA ASP A 166 -2.06 16.62 -5.84
C ASP A 166 -2.73 15.86 -4.67
N ALA A 167 -3.47 14.79 -4.97
CA ALA A 167 -4.04 13.90 -3.96
C ALA A 167 -2.96 13.17 -3.15
N LEU A 168 -1.89 12.72 -3.80
CA LEU A 168 -0.74 12.15 -3.10
C LEU A 168 -0.06 13.21 -2.22
N GLN A 169 0.15 14.43 -2.72
CA GLN A 169 0.72 15.50 -1.91
C GLN A 169 -0.14 15.83 -0.69
N ARG A 170 -1.48 15.83 -0.83
CA ARG A 170 -2.40 16.02 0.30
C ARG A 170 -2.27 14.91 1.34
N VAL A 171 -2.29 13.64 0.93
CA VAL A 171 -2.26 12.53 1.89
C VAL A 171 -0.90 12.44 2.61
N ARG A 172 0.19 12.78 1.93
CA ARG A 172 1.55 12.76 2.49
C ARG A 172 1.69 13.66 3.72
N LEU A 173 0.93 14.75 3.78
CA LEU A 173 0.96 15.68 4.92
C LEU A 173 0.30 15.12 6.18
N VAL A 174 -0.52 14.07 6.06
CA VAL A 174 -1.39 13.60 7.14
C VAL A 174 -1.26 12.09 7.43
N GLU A 175 -0.62 11.33 6.54
CA GLU A 175 -0.32 9.89 6.69
C GLU A 175 1.21 9.65 6.61
N PRO A 176 1.95 9.73 7.72
CA PRO A 176 3.42 9.66 7.70
C PRO A 176 3.97 8.30 7.23
N ASP A 177 3.34 7.19 7.61
CA ASP A 177 3.79 5.85 7.19
C ASP A 177 3.56 5.65 5.67
N LEU A 178 2.43 6.16 5.16
CA LEU A 178 2.17 6.16 3.71
C LEU A 178 3.13 7.11 2.98
N ALA A 179 3.44 8.27 3.56
CA ALA A 179 4.43 9.19 3.00
C ALA A 179 5.80 8.52 2.84
N THR A 180 6.22 7.70 3.81
CA THR A 180 7.46 6.91 3.72
C THR A 180 7.47 5.97 2.51
N LEU A 181 6.36 5.31 2.21
CA LEU A 181 6.22 4.50 0.99
C LEU A 181 6.32 5.38 -0.26
N LEU A 182 5.59 6.49 -0.31
CA LEU A 182 5.57 7.38 -1.48
C LEU A 182 6.97 7.96 -1.76
N ASP A 183 7.68 8.41 -0.71
CA ASP A 183 9.06 8.88 -0.79
C ASP A 183 10.02 7.80 -1.30
N ALA A 184 9.91 6.58 -0.78
CA ALA A 184 10.75 5.47 -1.23
C ALA A 184 10.51 5.14 -2.71
N VAL A 185 9.27 5.23 -3.19
CA VAL A 185 8.92 5.03 -4.61
C VAL A 185 9.38 6.20 -5.48
N GLY A 186 9.44 7.42 -4.92
CA GLY A 186 9.74 8.67 -5.63
C GLY A 186 8.50 9.43 -6.11
N LEU A 187 7.35 9.25 -5.45
CA LEU A 187 6.04 9.87 -5.76
C LEU A 187 5.68 11.00 -4.80
#